data_AF-A0A4S4D884-F1
#
_entry.id   AF-A0A4S4D884-F1
#
_cell.length_a   1.000
_cell.length_b   1.000
_cell.length_c   1.000
_cell.angle_alpha   90.00
_cell.angle_beta   90.00
_cell.angle_gamma   90.00
#
_symmetry.space_group_name_H-M   'P 1'
#
loop_
_entity.id
_entity.type
_entity.pdbx_description
1 polymer ?
#
loop_
_entity_poly.entity_id
_entity_poly.type
_entity_poly.pdbx_seq_one_letter_code
_entity_poly.pdbx_strand_id
1 'polypeptide(L)'
;MNHHFSSKQIVRVQEIENHARHWTDADILVFNSYIWWRKPKLKALWGSFDGVYKEVDMPRGYEMALKTWLDGLDIHVNRTRTKLYFVSNSPTHERGEKWGRSSGENCYNEKEPILEEGYEGSESDPEMMQKVEAAINELSRRGLKVQLLNITRLSEYRKDGHTSIYRKQWRRVTRQQLANPSSYADCVNWCNPGVPDVWNELLYAYMFYF
;
A
#
# COMPACT_ATOMS: atom_id res chain seq x y z
N MET A 1 -1.41 -8.10 -9.38
CA MET A 1 -2.13 -8.85 -8.32
C MET A 1 -3.63 -8.68 -8.53
N ASN A 2 -4.45 -9.70 -8.26
CA ASN A 2 -5.90 -9.64 -8.49
C ASN A 2 -6.60 -8.82 -7.40
N HIS A 3 -7.33 -7.77 -7.77
CA HIS A 3 -8.32 -7.11 -6.91
C HIS A 3 -9.61 -7.93 -6.84
N HIS A 4 -9.50 -9.22 -6.52
CA HIS A 4 -10.65 -9.97 -6.07
C HIS A 4 -10.96 -9.50 -4.65
N PHE A 5 -11.78 -8.44 -4.56
CA PHE A 5 -12.48 -8.10 -3.33
C PHE A 5 -13.39 -9.28 -2.97
N SER A 6 -12.84 -10.27 -2.28
CA SER A 6 -13.63 -11.11 -1.42
C SER A 6 -14.30 -10.17 -0.42
N SER A 7 -15.63 -10.15 -0.40
CA SER A 7 -16.42 -9.44 0.62
C SER A 7 -16.15 -9.96 2.04
N LYS A 8 -15.31 -10.99 2.18
CA LYS A 8 -14.94 -11.66 3.43
C LYS A 8 -13.43 -11.61 3.66
N GLN A 9 -12.79 -10.46 3.46
CA GLN A 9 -11.40 -10.32 3.90
C GLN A 9 -11.36 -10.27 5.43
N ILE A 10 -10.63 -11.21 6.02
CA ILE A 10 -10.43 -11.34 7.46
C ILE A 10 -8.93 -11.24 7.70
N VAL A 11 -8.52 -10.42 8.66
CA VAL A 11 -7.12 -10.29 9.07
C VAL A 11 -6.92 -10.88 10.46
N ARG A 12 -5.94 -11.77 10.60
CA ARG A 12 -5.50 -12.30 11.89
C ARG A 12 -4.45 -11.34 12.47
N VAL A 13 -4.94 -10.33 13.17
CA VAL A 13 -4.16 -9.17 13.64
C VAL A 13 -3.24 -9.46 14.85
N GLN A 14 -2.95 -10.73 15.12
CA GLN A 14 -2.04 -11.18 16.18
C GLN A 14 -1.09 -12.27 15.70
N GLU A 15 -1.08 -12.59 14.40
CA GLU A 15 -0.26 -13.66 13.87
C GLU A 15 0.55 -13.22 12.66
N ILE A 16 1.87 -13.37 12.78
CA ILE A 16 2.81 -13.17 11.68
C ILE A 16 3.76 -14.35 11.48
N GLU A 17 3.90 -15.23 12.47
CA GLU A 17 4.83 -16.38 12.51
C GLU A 17 4.88 -17.22 11.23
N ASN A 18 3.72 -17.62 10.72
CA ASN A 18 3.61 -18.43 9.50
C ASN A 18 4.13 -17.70 8.26
N HIS A 19 4.09 -16.37 8.25
CA HIS A 19 4.74 -15.56 7.24
C HIS A 19 6.22 -15.40 7.59
N ALA A 20 6.55 -14.98 8.83
CA ALA A 20 7.89 -14.67 9.34
C ALA A 20 8.94 -15.71 8.95
N ARG A 21 8.62 -17.00 9.11
CA ARG A 21 9.48 -18.14 8.74
C ARG A 21 10.03 -18.12 7.31
N HIS A 22 9.40 -17.38 6.39
CA HIS A 22 9.83 -17.30 4.99
C HIS A 22 10.81 -16.15 4.73
N TRP A 23 10.99 -15.24 5.67
CA TRP A 23 11.76 -14.01 5.48
C TRP A 23 12.75 -13.70 6.61
N THR A 24 12.84 -14.57 7.63
CA THR A 24 13.79 -14.45 8.76
C THR A 24 15.26 -14.37 8.32
N ASP A 25 15.62 -15.08 7.25
CA ASP A 25 17.00 -15.19 6.79
C ASP A 25 17.43 -14.20 5.69
N ALA A 26 16.53 -13.33 5.26
CA ALA A 26 16.85 -12.38 4.20
C ALA A 26 17.84 -11.31 4.67
N ASP A 27 18.76 -10.93 3.78
CA ASP A 27 19.68 -9.80 4.00
C ASP A 27 18.98 -8.45 3.83
N ILE A 28 17.93 -8.40 3.01
CA ILE A 28 17.16 -7.19 2.72
C ILE A 28 15.67 -7.55 2.75
N LEU A 29 14.91 -6.78 3.52
CA LEU A 29 13.46 -6.90 3.59
C LEU A 29 12.80 -5.56 3.29
N VAL A 30 11.82 -5.60 2.39
CA VAL A 30 11.05 -4.43 1.97
C VAL A 30 9.57 -4.73 2.20
N PHE A 31 8.97 -4.06 3.18
CA PHE A 31 7.55 -4.22 3.53
C PHE A 31 6.72 -3.12 2.90
N ASN A 32 5.47 -3.45 2.55
CA ASN A 32 4.43 -2.48 2.27
C ASN A 32 3.06 -3.06 2.67
N SER A 33 2.12 -2.22 3.04
CA SER A 33 0.76 -2.65 3.38
C SER A 33 -0.17 -1.45 3.39
N TYR A 34 -1.10 -1.34 2.43
CA TYR A 34 -2.04 -0.19 2.45
C TYR A 34 -3.34 -0.43 1.70
N ILE A 35 -3.28 -0.72 0.40
CA ILE A 35 -4.46 -0.64 -0.48
C ILE A 35 -5.66 -1.48 -0.01
N TRP A 36 -5.41 -2.65 0.59
CA TRP A 36 -6.49 -3.53 1.06
C TRP A 36 -7.06 -3.13 2.42
N TRP A 37 -6.42 -2.20 3.11
CA TRP A 37 -6.92 -1.59 4.33
C TRP A 37 -7.97 -0.52 4.06
N ARG A 38 -8.01 0.10 2.86
CA ARG A 38 -8.98 1.16 2.45
C ARG A 38 -10.44 0.65 2.40
N LYS A 39 -10.99 0.23 3.53
CA LYS A 39 -12.36 -0.20 3.75
C LYS A 39 -12.82 0.45 5.05
N PRO A 40 -14.07 0.93 5.15
CA PRO A 40 -14.54 1.56 6.40
C PRO A 40 -14.38 0.67 7.63
N LYS A 41 -14.66 -0.62 7.46
CA LYS A 41 -14.50 -1.65 8.50
C LYS A 41 -13.81 -2.89 7.93
N LEU A 42 -13.00 -3.52 8.75
CA LEU A 42 -12.42 -4.84 8.49
C LEU A 42 -12.85 -5.84 9.55
N LYS A 43 -12.83 -7.13 9.19
CA LYS A 43 -13.01 -8.22 10.14
C LYS A 43 -11.65 -8.62 10.70
N ALA A 44 -11.40 -8.29 11.96
CA ALA A 44 -10.25 -8.75 12.69
C ALA A 44 -10.60 -10.05 13.42
N LEU A 45 -9.76 -11.06 13.27
CA LEU A 45 -9.91 -12.35 13.96
C LEU A 45 -8.86 -12.46 15.06
N TRP A 46 -9.32 -12.78 16.27
CA TRP A 46 -8.46 -13.10 17.42
C TRP A 46 -8.35 -14.61 17.58
N GLY A 47 -7.14 -15.13 17.77
CA GLY A 47 -6.90 -16.57 17.95
C GLY A 47 -7.01 -17.40 16.67
N SER A 48 -7.50 -18.64 16.79
CA SER A 48 -7.60 -19.63 15.69
C SER A 48 -8.69 -19.28 14.66
N PHE A 49 -8.75 -20.02 13.54
CA PHE A 49 -9.75 -19.84 12.48
C PHE A 49 -11.21 -20.05 12.94
N ASP A 50 -11.41 -20.65 14.11
CA ASP A 50 -12.72 -20.84 14.78
C ASP A 50 -13.04 -19.72 15.80
N GLY A 51 -12.20 -18.69 15.86
CA GLY A 51 -12.32 -17.57 16.80
C GLY A 51 -13.43 -16.58 16.47
N VAL A 52 -13.74 -15.71 17.45
CA VAL A 52 -14.69 -14.60 17.28
C VAL A 52 -14.06 -13.52 16.42
N TYR A 53 -14.68 -13.18 15.29
CA TYR A 53 -14.32 -11.98 14.54
C TYR A 53 -15.01 -10.75 15.15
N LYS A 54 -14.33 -9.61 15.14
CA LYS A 54 -14.96 -8.31 15.39
C LYS A 54 -14.71 -7.40 14.21
N GLU A 55 -15.69 -6.53 13.95
CA GLU A 55 -15.48 -5.44 13.04
C GLU A 55 -14.69 -4.34 13.74
N VAL A 56 -13.63 -3.89 13.08
CA VAL A 56 -12.74 -2.85 13.59
C VAL A 56 -12.60 -1.80 12.51
N ASP A 57 -12.55 -0.55 12.94
CA ASP A 57 -12.29 0.58 12.05
C ASP A 57 -10.88 0.49 11.47
N MET A 58 -10.75 1.03 10.26
CA MET A 58 -9.55 0.89 9.44
C MET A 58 -8.25 1.32 10.14
N PRO A 59 -8.12 2.53 10.72
CA PRO A 59 -6.87 2.96 11.34
C PRO A 59 -6.48 2.07 12.52
N ARG A 60 -7.47 1.63 13.29
CA ARG A 60 -7.25 0.75 14.44
C ARG A 60 -6.81 -0.64 14.02
N GLY A 61 -7.45 -1.23 13.01
CA GLY A 61 -7.05 -2.55 12.52
C GLY A 61 -5.65 -2.54 11.93
N TYR A 62 -5.27 -1.46 11.24
CA TYR A 62 -3.93 -1.28 10.71
C TYR A 62 -2.88 -1.12 11.80
N GLU A 63 -3.15 -0.30 12.82
CA GLU A 63 -2.30 -0.14 14.00
C GLU A 63 -2.06 -1.49 14.70
N MET A 64 -3.10 -2.31 14.86
CA MET A 64 -2.96 -3.65 15.43
C MET A 64 -2.04 -4.54 14.59
N ALA A 65 -2.18 -4.53 13.26
CA ALA A 65 -1.31 -5.32 12.40
C ALA A 65 0.14 -4.80 12.38
N LEU A 66 0.35 -3.49 12.41
CA LEU A 66 1.69 -2.91 12.57
C LEU A 66 2.32 -3.32 13.90
N LYS A 67 1.53 -3.42 14.98
CA LYS A 67 2.01 -3.95 16.26
C LYS A 67 2.46 -5.42 16.16
N THR A 68 1.70 -6.27 15.48
CA THR A 68 2.15 -7.65 15.25
C THR A 68 3.39 -7.70 14.36
N TRP A 69 3.46 -6.84 13.34
CA TRP A 69 4.63 -6.76 12.46
C TRP A 69 5.88 -6.31 13.22
N LEU A 70 5.80 -5.27 14.05
CA LEU A 70 6.93 -4.77 14.81
C LEU A 70 7.39 -5.79 15.85
N ASP A 71 6.48 -6.46 16.56
CA ASP A 71 6.82 -7.51 17.52
C ASP A 71 7.43 -8.73 16.82
N GLY A 72 6.94 -9.08 15.62
CA GLY A 72 7.52 -10.14 14.79
C GLY A 72 8.94 -9.81 14.32
N LEU A 73 9.18 -8.59 13.87
CA LEU A 73 10.52 -8.14 13.49
C LEU A 73 11.52 -8.22 14.64
N ASP A 74 11.08 -7.83 15.84
CA ASP A 74 11.87 -7.84 17.06
C ASP A 74 12.41 -9.24 17.39
N ILE A 75 11.61 -10.26 17.13
CA ILE A 75 11.90 -11.67 17.44
C ILE A 75 12.69 -12.35 16.32
N HIS A 76 12.31 -12.11 15.06
CA HIS A 76 12.67 -12.99 13.94
C HIS A 76 13.80 -12.47 13.04
N VAL A 77 14.19 -11.20 13.17
CA VAL A 77 15.18 -10.59 12.28
C VAL A 77 16.54 -10.48 12.95
N ASN A 78 17.59 -10.88 12.22
CA ASN A 78 18.96 -10.61 12.62
C ASN A 78 19.32 -9.14 12.37
N ARG A 79 19.31 -8.34 13.43
CA ARG A 79 19.52 -6.89 13.39
C ARG A 79 20.90 -6.45 12.91
N THR A 80 21.91 -7.33 12.94
CA THR A 80 23.27 -6.99 12.48
C THR A 80 23.49 -7.31 11.00
N ARG A 81 22.65 -8.18 10.43
CA ARG A 81 22.73 -8.61 9.03
C ARG A 81 21.69 -7.92 8.16
N THR A 82 20.46 -7.86 8.62
CA THR A 82 19.30 -7.57 7.76
C THR A 82 19.01 -6.07 7.69
N LYS A 83 18.97 -5.53 6.47
CA LYS A 83 18.49 -4.18 6.18
C LYS A 83 16.97 -4.17 6.03
N LEU A 84 16.31 -3.29 6.78
CA LEU A 84 14.85 -3.22 6.84
C LEU A 84 14.34 -1.93 6.19
N TYR A 85 13.36 -2.08 5.31
CA TYR A 85 12.71 -1.00 4.59
C TYR A 85 11.20 -1.12 4.71
N PHE A 86 10.52 0.01 4.82
CA PHE A 86 9.07 0.09 4.71
C PHE A 86 8.72 1.09 3.61
N VAL A 87 7.99 0.66 2.59
CA VAL A 87 7.50 1.52 1.51
C VAL A 87 6.18 2.12 1.96
N SER A 88 6.10 3.46 1.91
CA SER A 88 4.88 4.18 2.26
C SER A 88 3.72 3.88 1.30
N ASN A 89 2.57 4.48 1.55
CA ASN A 89 1.39 4.32 0.73
C ASN A 89 1.67 4.59 -0.78
N SER A 90 1.28 3.63 -1.62
CA SER A 90 1.07 3.87 -3.07
C SER A 90 -0.33 4.45 -3.30
N PRO A 91 -0.45 5.73 -3.71
CA PRO A 91 -1.73 6.39 -3.88
C PRO A 91 -2.55 5.79 -5.03
N THR A 92 -3.84 6.10 -5.02
CA THR A 92 -4.77 5.82 -6.12
C THR A 92 -5.20 7.11 -6.80
N HIS A 93 -5.75 6.97 -8.01
CA HIS A 93 -6.29 8.08 -8.81
C HIS A 93 -7.71 7.77 -9.31
N GLU A 94 -8.58 7.37 -8.39
CA GLU A 94 -9.98 6.97 -8.64
C GLU A 94 -10.94 8.17 -8.74
N ARG A 95 -10.54 9.34 -8.22
CA ARG A 95 -11.36 10.57 -8.15
C ARG A 95 -10.63 11.77 -8.77
N GLY A 96 -10.95 12.07 -10.02
CA GLY A 96 -10.26 13.12 -10.78
C GLY A 96 -10.63 14.55 -10.40
N GLU A 97 -11.66 14.76 -9.59
CA GLU A 97 -12.08 16.09 -9.12
C GLU A 97 -10.94 16.83 -8.40
N LYS A 98 -9.98 16.08 -7.85
CA LYS A 98 -8.84 16.62 -7.11
C LYS A 98 -7.79 17.29 -8.00
N TRP A 99 -7.77 16.97 -9.28
CA TRP A 99 -6.89 17.60 -10.26
C TRP A 99 -7.68 18.26 -11.41
N GLY A 100 -8.92 18.66 -11.14
CA GLY A 100 -9.74 19.48 -12.05
C GLY A 100 -10.60 18.72 -13.06
N ARG A 101 -10.81 17.40 -12.89
CA ARG A 101 -11.74 16.63 -13.72
C ARG A 101 -13.18 16.70 -13.23
N SER A 102 -14.11 16.30 -14.09
CA SER A 102 -15.53 16.19 -13.71
C SER A 102 -15.78 14.98 -12.81
N SER A 103 -16.87 15.01 -12.05
CA SER A 103 -17.20 13.90 -11.18
C SER A 103 -17.47 12.61 -11.96
N GLY A 104 -16.91 11.51 -11.45
CA GLY A 104 -16.94 10.19 -12.12
C GLY A 104 -15.82 9.96 -13.14
N GLU A 105 -14.96 10.96 -13.37
CA GLU A 105 -13.71 10.79 -14.10
C GLU A 105 -12.56 10.40 -13.16
N ASN A 106 -11.56 9.71 -13.70
CA ASN A 106 -10.45 9.12 -12.94
C ASN A 106 -9.16 9.13 -13.78
N CYS A 107 -8.18 8.29 -13.46
CA CYS A 107 -6.93 8.15 -14.20
C CYS A 107 -7.07 7.79 -15.70
N TYR A 108 -8.27 7.43 -16.18
CA TYR A 108 -8.49 7.18 -17.59
C TYR A 108 -8.20 8.42 -18.44
N ASN A 109 -7.42 8.23 -19.52
CA ASN A 109 -6.95 9.28 -20.43
C ASN A 109 -6.03 10.35 -19.82
N GLU A 110 -5.57 10.19 -18.58
CA GLU A 110 -4.50 11.01 -18.04
C GLU A 110 -3.16 10.60 -18.66
N LYS A 111 -2.45 11.57 -19.23
CA LYS A 111 -1.17 11.34 -19.96
C LYS A 111 -0.01 12.17 -19.45
N GLU A 112 -0.31 13.14 -18.61
CA GLU A 112 0.66 14.05 -18.01
C GLU A 112 0.52 13.98 -16.49
N PRO A 113 1.61 14.13 -15.73
CA PRO A 113 1.53 14.26 -14.30
C PRO A 113 0.77 15.53 -13.91
N ILE A 114 0.44 15.64 -12.62
CA ILE A 114 0.02 16.89 -12.03
C ILE A 114 1.26 17.81 -12.00
N LEU A 115 1.10 19.07 -12.42
CA LEU A 115 2.18 20.06 -12.45
C LEU A 115 2.02 21.14 -11.38
N GLU A 116 0.88 21.16 -10.68
CA GLU A 116 0.60 22.11 -9.62
C GLU A 116 1.49 21.82 -8.41
N GLU A 117 2.44 22.72 -8.15
CA GLU A 117 3.33 22.60 -7.01
C GLU A 117 2.55 22.60 -5.70
N GLY A 118 2.92 21.70 -4.79
CA GLY A 118 2.28 21.59 -3.50
C GLY A 118 1.04 20.70 -3.49
N TYR A 119 0.68 20.07 -4.61
CA TYR A 119 -0.44 19.11 -4.67
C TYR A 119 -0.39 18.09 -3.53
N GLU A 120 -1.57 17.84 -2.97
CA GLU A 120 -1.83 16.85 -1.92
C GLU A 120 -2.99 15.95 -2.37
N GLY A 121 -2.70 14.65 -2.53
CA GLY A 121 -3.70 13.67 -2.86
C GLY A 121 -4.70 13.48 -1.72
N SER A 122 -5.97 13.24 -2.07
CA SER A 122 -7.03 12.99 -1.08
C SER A 122 -7.38 11.51 -0.87
N GLU A 123 -6.67 10.63 -1.58
CA GLU A 123 -6.93 9.18 -1.55
C GLU A 123 -5.94 8.44 -0.65
N SER A 124 -4.88 9.13 -0.24
CA SER A 124 -3.99 8.75 0.84
C SER A 124 -4.60 9.14 2.19
N ASP A 125 -4.39 8.31 3.19
CA ASP A 125 -4.85 8.55 4.56
C ASP A 125 -3.65 8.96 5.44
N PRO A 126 -3.57 10.22 5.89
CA PRO A 126 -2.48 10.69 6.72
C PRO A 126 -2.41 9.98 8.08
N GLU A 127 -3.53 9.57 8.67
CA GLU A 127 -3.56 8.87 9.94
C GLU A 127 -2.84 7.52 9.81
N MET A 128 -3.06 6.82 8.71
CA MET A 128 -2.38 5.55 8.41
C MET A 128 -0.87 5.71 8.32
N MET A 129 -0.40 6.79 7.69
CA MET A 129 1.03 7.08 7.61
C MET A 129 1.62 7.40 8.97
N GLN A 130 0.91 8.16 9.81
CA GLN A 130 1.32 8.42 11.19
C GLN A 130 1.45 7.11 12.00
N LYS A 131 0.58 6.11 11.78
CA LYS A 131 0.71 4.80 12.42
C LYS A 131 1.98 4.04 11.98
N VAL A 132 2.34 4.11 10.70
CA VAL A 132 3.60 3.53 10.19
C VAL A 132 4.80 4.21 10.86
N GLU A 133 4.82 5.54 10.88
CA GLU A 133 5.91 6.31 11.50
C GLU A 133 6.03 5.99 12.99
N ALA A 134 4.91 5.88 13.71
CA ALA A 134 4.91 5.50 15.12
C ALA A 134 5.51 4.10 15.34
N ALA A 135 5.15 3.11 14.51
CA ALA A 135 5.70 1.76 14.59
C ALA A 135 7.21 1.73 14.28
N ILE A 136 7.67 2.47 13.26
CA ILE A 136 9.09 2.59 12.91
C ILE A 136 9.87 3.26 14.05
N ASN A 137 9.31 4.34 14.64
CA ASN A 137 9.92 5.02 15.77
C ASN A 137 10.02 4.11 17.00
N GLU A 138 9.01 3.27 17.25
CA GLU A 138 9.04 2.27 18.31
C GLU A 138 10.14 1.22 18.08
N LEU A 139 10.25 0.67 16.87
CA LEU A 139 11.34 -0.24 16.50
C LEU A 139 12.72 0.41 16.69
N SER A 140 12.86 1.68 16.29
CA SER A 140 14.10 2.43 16.48
C SER A 140 14.48 2.55 17.95
N ARG A 141 13.51 2.78 18.85
CA ARG A 141 13.75 2.80 20.32
C ARG A 141 14.16 1.42 20.84
N ARG A 142 13.70 0.34 20.21
CA ARG A 142 14.11 -1.04 20.52
C ARG A 142 15.46 -1.42 19.89
N GLY A 143 16.11 -0.51 19.14
CA GLY A 143 17.39 -0.74 18.48
C GLY A 143 17.29 -1.43 17.12
N LEU A 144 16.10 -1.46 16.51
CA LEU A 144 15.87 -1.99 15.16
C LEU A 144 15.55 -0.84 14.20
N LYS A 145 16.49 -0.51 13.31
CA LYS A 145 16.31 0.58 12.34
C LYS A 145 15.53 0.07 11.12
N VAL A 146 14.41 0.72 10.83
CA VAL A 146 13.65 0.53 9.59
C VAL A 146 13.68 1.83 8.80
N GLN A 147 14.14 1.79 7.55
CA GLN A 147 14.16 2.95 6.67
C GLN A 147 12.79 3.09 5.97
N LEU A 148 12.12 4.22 6.19
CA LEU A 148 10.89 4.56 5.47
C LEU A 148 11.25 5.08 4.07
N LEU A 149 10.74 4.43 3.02
CA LEU A 149 10.74 4.95 1.66
C LEU A 149 9.43 5.71 1.47
N ASN A 150 9.50 7.03 1.64
CA ASN A 150 8.32 7.89 1.47
C ASN A 150 8.06 8.17 -0.02
N ILE A 151 7.33 7.27 -0.66
CA ILE A 151 6.92 7.33 -2.05
C ILE A 151 5.57 8.03 -2.26
N THR A 152 4.83 8.35 -1.19
CA THR A 152 3.41 8.72 -1.28
C THR A 152 3.25 9.99 -2.11
N ARG A 153 3.87 11.08 -1.68
CA ARG A 153 3.68 12.40 -2.31
C ARG A 153 4.20 12.44 -3.74
N LEU A 154 5.38 11.90 -4.02
CA LEU A 154 5.92 11.87 -5.39
C LEU A 154 5.02 11.06 -6.33
N SER A 155 4.34 10.04 -5.82
CA SER A 155 3.45 9.19 -6.61
C SER A 155 2.06 9.82 -6.79
N GLU A 156 1.62 10.71 -5.90
CA GLU A 156 0.36 11.46 -6.02
C GLU A 156 0.36 12.41 -7.20
N TYR A 157 1.53 12.86 -7.66
CA TYR A 157 1.63 13.63 -8.89
C TYR A 157 1.39 12.79 -10.15
N ARG A 158 1.45 11.46 -10.05
CA ARG A 158 1.57 10.56 -11.21
C ARG A 158 0.25 9.97 -11.67
N LYS A 159 -0.79 10.79 -11.81
CA LYS A 159 -2.10 10.35 -12.34
C LYS A 159 -2.02 9.66 -13.73
N ASP A 160 -0.96 9.95 -14.48
CA ASP A 160 -0.60 9.39 -15.79
C ASP A 160 0.00 7.97 -15.75
N GLY A 161 0.48 7.52 -14.58
CA GLY A 161 1.28 6.30 -14.47
C GLY A 161 0.51 5.00 -14.35
N HIS A 162 -0.82 5.05 -14.26
CA HIS A 162 -1.65 3.87 -13.97
C HIS A 162 -1.91 3.00 -15.20
N THR A 163 -2.15 1.71 -14.96
CA THR A 163 -2.53 0.76 -16.03
C THR A 163 -3.83 1.12 -16.72
N SER A 164 -4.74 1.83 -16.04
CA SER A 164 -6.03 2.24 -16.59
C SER A 164 -6.78 1.04 -17.18
N ILE A 165 -7.18 1.09 -18.45
CA ILE A 165 -7.84 -0.02 -19.14
C ILE A 165 -6.86 -1.06 -19.71
N TYR A 166 -5.57 -0.74 -19.76
CA TYR A 166 -4.50 -1.53 -20.40
C TYR A 166 -3.92 -2.61 -19.48
N ARG A 167 -4.79 -3.26 -18.71
CA ARG A 167 -4.44 -4.43 -17.89
C ARG A 167 -5.15 -5.67 -18.39
N LYS A 168 -4.67 -6.84 -17.95
CA LYS A 168 -5.40 -8.09 -18.16
C LYS A 168 -6.80 -8.02 -17.52
N GLN A 169 -7.82 -8.11 -18.37
CA GLN A 169 -9.21 -8.22 -17.94
C GLN A 169 -9.55 -9.70 -17.76
N TRP A 170 -9.75 -10.12 -16.51
CA TRP A 170 -10.08 -11.52 -16.18
C TRP A 170 -11.54 -11.88 -16.46
N ARG A 171 -12.39 -10.87 -16.68
CA ARG A 171 -13.79 -11.02 -17.10
C ARG A 171 -13.97 -10.28 -18.41
N ARG A 172 -14.89 -10.76 -19.25
CA ARG A 172 -15.23 -10.07 -20.49
C ARG A 172 -15.79 -8.69 -20.16
N VAL A 173 -15.19 -7.65 -20.73
CA VAL A 173 -15.66 -6.26 -20.63
C VAL A 173 -17.04 -6.18 -21.31
N THR A 174 -18.03 -5.61 -20.62
CA THR A 174 -19.39 -5.48 -21.15
C THR A 174 -19.48 -4.33 -22.17
N ARG A 175 -20.54 -4.30 -22.99
CA ARG A 175 -20.78 -3.16 -23.89
C ARG A 175 -20.92 -1.84 -23.14
N GLN A 176 -21.53 -1.86 -21.95
CA GLN A 176 -21.67 -0.69 -21.08
C GLN A 176 -20.32 -0.19 -20.60
N GLN A 177 -19.43 -1.10 -20.18
CA GLN A 177 -18.07 -0.75 -19.80
C GLN A 177 -17.27 -0.21 -20.98
N LEU A 178 -17.36 -0.83 -22.17
CA LEU A 178 -16.68 -0.31 -23.37
C LEU A 178 -17.15 1.11 -23.74
N ALA A 179 -18.43 1.43 -23.52
CA ALA A 179 -18.97 2.78 -23.73
C ALA A 179 -18.54 3.79 -22.65
N ASN A 180 -18.10 3.32 -21.48
CA ASN A 180 -17.60 4.17 -20.39
C ASN A 180 -16.30 3.58 -19.79
N PRO A 181 -15.14 3.82 -20.43
CA PRO A 181 -13.86 3.26 -19.99
C PRO A 181 -13.45 3.60 -18.55
N SER A 182 -13.82 4.78 -18.05
CA SER A 182 -13.57 5.17 -16.67
C SER A 182 -14.19 4.20 -15.67
N SER A 183 -15.32 3.54 -16.01
CA SER A 183 -16.01 2.59 -15.13
C SER A 183 -15.22 1.30 -14.81
N TYR A 184 -14.17 0.99 -15.57
CA TYR A 184 -13.37 -0.21 -15.36
C TYR A 184 -11.86 0.05 -15.41
N ALA A 185 -11.45 1.32 -15.47
CA ALA A 185 -10.07 1.73 -15.39
C ALA A 185 -9.47 1.35 -14.02
N ASP A 186 -8.25 0.80 -14.04
CA ASP A 186 -7.48 0.49 -12.85
C ASP A 186 -6.57 1.66 -12.51
N CYS A 187 -7.01 2.44 -11.53
CA CYS A 187 -6.29 3.59 -10.99
C CYS A 187 -5.57 3.26 -9.68
N VAL A 188 -5.17 2.00 -9.53
CA VAL A 188 -4.45 1.48 -8.37
C VAL A 188 -3.10 0.91 -8.78
N ASN A 189 -3.09 0.09 -9.83
CA ASN A 189 -1.86 -0.53 -10.33
C ASN A 189 -1.16 0.38 -11.34
N TRP A 190 0.17 0.27 -11.38
CA TRP A 190 1.06 1.10 -12.20
C TRP A 190 1.52 0.35 -13.46
N CYS A 191 1.72 1.09 -14.55
CA CYS A 191 2.42 0.59 -15.73
C CYS A 191 3.89 0.26 -15.41
N ASN A 192 4.47 -0.67 -16.18
CA ASN A 192 5.89 -0.97 -16.15
C ASN A 192 6.45 -0.98 -17.59
N PRO A 193 7.50 -0.20 -17.92
CA PRO A 193 8.21 0.75 -17.05
C PRO A 193 7.31 1.92 -16.58
N GLY A 194 7.65 2.54 -15.44
CA GLY A 194 6.84 3.60 -14.86
C GLY A 194 7.21 4.00 -13.42
N VAL A 195 6.22 4.44 -12.66
CA VAL A 195 6.37 4.96 -11.28
C VAL A 195 7.10 3.98 -10.35
N PRO A 196 6.88 2.65 -10.40
CA PRO A 196 7.62 1.71 -9.56
C PRO A 196 9.13 1.66 -9.81
N ASP A 197 9.60 2.06 -11.01
CA ASP A 197 11.04 2.14 -11.30
C ASP A 197 11.70 3.20 -10.42
N VAL A 198 11.05 4.36 -10.24
CA VAL A 198 11.52 5.43 -9.34
C VAL A 198 11.57 4.95 -7.89
N TRP A 199 10.61 4.14 -7.45
CA TRP A 199 10.65 3.56 -6.10
C TRP A 199 11.83 2.61 -5.92
N ASN A 200 12.15 1.83 -6.95
CA ASN A 200 13.31 0.94 -6.94
C ASN A 200 14.63 1.72 -6.99
N GLU A 201 14.69 2.84 -7.71
CA GLU A 201 15.84 3.75 -7.67
C GLU A 201 16.06 4.36 -6.28
N LEU A 202 14.98 4.77 -5.60
CA LEU A 202 15.06 5.23 -4.21
C LEU A 202 15.55 4.13 -3.27
N LEU A 203 15.02 2.91 -3.41
CA LEU A 203 15.49 1.76 -2.63
C LEU A 203 16.97 1.48 -2.87
N TYR A 204 17.39 1.47 -4.13
CA TYR A 204 18.78 1.29 -4.51
C TYR A 204 19.68 2.37 -3.88
N ALA A 205 19.24 3.65 -3.92
CA ALA A 205 19.95 4.74 -3.27
C ALA A 205 20.13 4.49 -1.76
N TYR A 206 19.04 4.14 -1.05
CA TYR A 206 19.07 3.79 0.38
C TYR A 206 19.85 2.52 0.73
N MET A 207 20.14 1.67 -0.24
CA MET A 207 20.90 0.44 0.00
C MET A 207 22.41 0.67 -0.08
N PHE A 208 22.85 1.57 -0.95
CA PHE A 208 24.26 1.70 -1.33
C PHE A 208 24.88 3.05 -1.03
N TYR A 209 24.08 4.09 -0.78
CA TYR A 209 24.57 5.47 -0.63
C TYR A 209 24.16 6.13 0.69
N PHE A 210 23.22 5.54 1.44
CA PHE A 210 22.76 5.98 2.75
C PHE A 210 22.78 4.83 3.76
#